data_AF-A0A923PYC8-F1
#
_entry.id   AF-A0A923PYC8-F1
#
_cell.length_a   1.000
_cell.length_b   1.000
_cell.length_c   1.000
_cell.angle_alpha   90.00
_cell.angle_beta   90.00
_cell.angle_gamma   90.00
#
_symmetry.space_group_name_H-M   'P 1'
#
loop_
_entity.id
_entity.type
_entity.pdbx_description
1 polymer ?
#
loop_
_entity_poly.entity_id
_entity_poly.type
_entity_poly.pdbx_seq_one_letter_code
_entity_poly.pdbx_strand_id
1 'polypeptide(L)'
;MPSTPAPHPSGALATELATLAASGQTRRYLAGEVIFLAGAPGDGFHVVQSGRVHLTAVVGDAAPRVLAAFGAGDFFGEMAVLDDAPRSATAVAEHDTVTLFLGRDALLQLLDARPRLALDLIREFSRRMRALNQKYVDEILQAERLAVVGRFAGTIVHDFKNPLAVIGLAAEVACGESTAPAMRAKAESTIARQVERITAMLQELIDFTRPSGQKVVQRPVNFADFMAPLAEEIGHEVAGRNVRLVLPAPPPALTVRIDAQRLSRVFYNLVNNAVDAMRDGGGTVTLRFVADGGALRIEVEDNGKGIAPEIAQKLFEPFATHGKTHGTGLGLSICRKIVEDHGGRIWAHSEPGRGALFCFTLPLHA
;
A
#
# COMPACT_ATOMS: atom_id res chain seq x y z
N MET A 1 16.22 9.82 2.62
CA MET A 1 15.23 9.40 1.61
C MET A 1 15.60 10.10 0.30
N PRO A 2 15.95 9.39 -0.78
CA PRO A 2 16.28 10.04 -2.04
C PRO A 2 15.03 10.75 -2.55
N SER A 3 15.15 12.05 -2.83
CA SER A 3 14.11 12.87 -3.43
C SER A 3 13.72 12.25 -4.77
N THR A 4 12.46 11.83 -4.88
CA THR A 4 11.90 11.40 -6.16
C THR A 4 12.02 12.61 -7.10
N PRO A 5 12.67 12.48 -8.27
CA PRO A 5 12.82 13.60 -9.18
C PRO A 5 11.43 14.13 -9.53
N ALA A 6 11.28 15.46 -9.51
CA ALA A 6 10.06 16.08 -10.00
C ALA A 6 9.85 15.60 -11.44
N PRO A 7 8.61 15.26 -11.81
CA PRO A 7 8.37 14.76 -13.15
C PRO A 7 8.73 15.88 -14.14
N HIS A 8 9.55 15.58 -15.15
CA HIS A 8 9.98 16.55 -16.17
C HIS A 8 8.79 17.30 -16.78
N PRO A 9 8.96 18.55 -17.25
CA PRO A 9 7.90 19.30 -17.87
C PRO A 9 7.48 18.57 -19.14
N SER A 10 6.20 18.68 -19.52
CA SER A 10 5.79 18.26 -20.86
C SER A 10 6.67 18.95 -21.90
N GLY A 11 7.16 18.22 -22.90
CA GLY A 11 8.10 18.73 -23.92
C GLY A 11 7.66 20.02 -24.61
N ALA A 12 6.35 20.32 -24.65
CA ALA A 12 5.79 21.57 -25.15
C ALA A 12 6.23 22.81 -24.35
N LEU A 13 6.27 22.73 -23.01
CA LEU A 13 6.65 23.85 -22.15
C LEU A 13 8.16 24.15 -22.29
N ALA A 14 9.00 23.13 -22.42
CA ALA A 14 10.44 23.31 -22.62
C ALA A 14 10.78 24.04 -23.93
N THR A 15 10.01 23.81 -25.00
CA THR A 15 10.19 24.50 -26.30
C THR A 15 9.74 25.97 -26.24
N GLU A 16 8.63 26.28 -25.56
CA GLU A 16 8.21 27.68 -25.35
C GLU A 16 9.12 28.42 -24.36
N LEU A 17 9.65 27.73 -23.35
CA LEU A 17 10.62 28.29 -22.41
C LEU A 17 11.98 28.58 -23.07
N ALA A 18 12.40 27.80 -24.07
CA ALA A 18 13.63 28.06 -24.84
C ALA A 18 13.52 29.34 -25.69
N THR A 19 12.31 29.71 -26.14
CA THR A 19 12.07 30.97 -26.84
C THR A 19 12.13 32.20 -25.91
N LEU A 20 12.19 31.99 -24.59
CA LEU A 20 12.37 33.06 -23.58
C LEU A 20 13.82 33.54 -23.44
N ALA A 21 14.78 32.89 -24.10
CA ALA A 21 16.19 33.26 -24.03
C ALA A 21 16.45 34.72 -24.45
N ALA A 22 15.59 35.33 -25.27
CA ALA A 22 15.71 36.72 -25.70
C ALA A 22 15.36 37.75 -24.60
N SER A 23 14.57 37.36 -23.60
CA SER A 23 14.09 38.27 -22.53
C SER A 23 14.63 37.90 -21.15
N GLY A 24 15.25 36.73 -21.01
CA GLY A 24 15.83 36.25 -19.76
C GLY A 24 17.32 36.58 -19.61
N GLN A 25 17.80 36.57 -18.37
CA GLN A 25 19.19 36.75 -18.02
C GLN A 25 19.77 35.43 -17.52
N THR A 26 20.89 35.00 -18.10
CA THR A 26 21.60 33.81 -17.60
C THR A 26 22.26 34.13 -16.26
N ARG A 27 21.92 33.36 -15.23
CA ARG A 27 22.55 33.42 -13.90
C ARG A 27 23.25 32.09 -13.60
N ARG A 28 24.44 32.18 -13.03
CA ARG A 28 25.26 31.03 -12.64
C ARG A 28 25.39 30.99 -11.13
N TYR A 29 25.25 29.79 -10.58
CA TYR A 29 25.30 29.53 -9.16
C TYR A 29 26.27 28.39 -8.90
N LEU A 30 27.13 28.54 -7.90
CA LEU A 30 28.00 27.46 -7.43
C LEU A 30 27.20 26.46 -6.59
N ALA A 31 27.68 25.23 -6.50
CA ALA A 31 27.11 24.24 -5.59
C ALA A 31 27.03 24.80 -4.14
N GLY A 32 25.85 24.72 -3.53
CA GLY A 32 25.54 25.25 -2.21
C GLY A 32 25.06 26.71 -2.18
N GLU A 33 25.10 27.43 -3.31
CA GLU A 33 24.69 28.82 -3.37
C GLU A 33 23.16 28.99 -3.30
N VAL A 34 22.70 29.96 -2.51
CA VAL A 34 21.28 30.28 -2.36
C VAL A 34 20.83 31.15 -3.53
N ILE A 35 19.82 30.70 -4.26
CA ILE A 35 19.25 31.41 -5.41
C ILE A 35 18.23 32.45 -4.94
N PHE A 36 17.35 32.08 -4.00
CA PHE A 36 16.47 32.98 -3.27
C PHE A 36 16.05 32.36 -1.94
N LEU A 37 15.65 33.19 -0.98
CA LEU A 37 15.19 32.78 0.35
C LEU A 37 13.66 32.70 0.42
N ALA A 38 13.14 31.81 1.28
CA ALA A 38 11.75 31.86 1.69
C ALA A 38 11.40 33.24 2.29
N GLY A 39 10.22 33.75 1.98
CA GLY A 39 9.76 35.08 2.40
C GLY A 39 10.29 36.25 1.55
N ALA A 40 11.23 36.02 0.65
CA ALA A 40 11.66 37.04 -0.32
C ALA A 40 10.52 37.39 -1.30
N PRO A 41 10.51 38.58 -1.92
CA PRO A 41 9.55 38.90 -2.97
C PRO A 41 9.68 37.96 -4.18
N GLY A 42 8.55 37.70 -4.85
CA GLY A 42 8.51 36.99 -6.12
C GLY A 42 9.02 37.85 -7.28
N ASP A 43 10.33 38.06 -7.35
CA ASP A 43 11.02 38.92 -8.32
C ASP A 43 11.08 38.35 -9.74
N GLY A 44 10.78 37.07 -9.91
CA GLY A 44 10.77 36.41 -11.21
C GLY A 44 10.69 34.89 -11.11
N PHE A 45 10.94 34.22 -12.22
CA PHE A 45 11.03 32.77 -12.26
C PHE A 45 12.32 32.32 -12.96
N HIS A 46 12.71 31.07 -12.72
CA HIS A 46 13.94 30.49 -13.23
C HIS A 46 13.66 29.23 -14.04
N VAL A 47 14.38 29.06 -15.14
CA VAL A 47 14.47 27.81 -15.90
C VAL A 47 15.87 27.25 -15.77
N VAL A 48 16.02 26.00 -15.34
CA VAL A 48 17.33 25.35 -15.20
C VAL A 48 17.84 24.95 -16.58
N GLN A 49 18.96 25.53 -17.00
CA GLN A 49 19.64 25.17 -18.24
C GLN A 49 20.58 23.98 -18.03
N SER A 50 21.31 23.98 -16.91
CA SER A 50 22.17 22.89 -16.46
C SER A 50 22.30 22.89 -14.93
N GLY A 51 22.71 21.76 -14.35
CA GLY A 51 22.83 21.59 -12.91
C GLY A 51 21.53 21.13 -12.25
N ARG A 52 21.39 21.43 -10.96
CA ARG A 52 20.28 20.94 -10.12
C ARG A 52 20.00 21.87 -8.96
N VAL A 53 18.72 22.15 -8.70
CA VAL A 53 18.25 23.07 -7.66
C VAL A 53 17.30 22.35 -6.72
N HIS A 54 17.42 22.62 -5.42
CA HIS A 54 16.53 22.12 -4.38
C HIS A 54 15.72 23.25 -3.80
N LEU A 55 14.41 23.02 -3.58
CA LEU A 55 13.61 23.86 -2.71
C LEU A 55 13.58 23.25 -1.31
N THR A 56 13.93 24.04 -0.30
CA THR A 56 13.86 23.67 1.10
C THR A 56 12.87 24.56 1.84
N ALA A 57 12.11 23.97 2.76
CA ALA A 57 11.28 24.73 3.70
C ALA A 57 11.55 24.24 5.13
N VAL A 58 11.43 25.18 6.06
CA VAL A 58 11.44 24.90 7.50
C VAL A 58 9.99 24.79 7.94
N VAL A 59 9.63 23.68 8.58
CA VAL A 59 8.28 23.45 9.11
C VAL A 59 8.40 23.33 10.63
N GLY A 60 7.99 24.37 11.36
CA GLY A 60 8.16 24.46 12.81
C GLY A 60 9.64 24.60 13.21
N ASP A 61 10.04 23.93 14.30
CA ASP A 61 11.42 23.91 14.83
C ASP A 61 12.32 22.83 14.19
N ALA A 62 11.84 22.16 13.12
CA ALA A 62 12.57 21.07 12.49
C ALA A 62 13.63 21.57 11.50
N ALA A 63 14.66 20.74 11.26
CA ALA A 63 15.67 21.01 10.24
C ALA A 63 15.03 21.22 8.85
N PRO A 64 15.63 22.08 7.98
CA PRO A 64 15.12 22.33 6.64
C PRO A 64 14.92 21.03 5.85
N ARG A 65 13.73 20.82 5.30
CA ARG A 65 13.40 19.62 4.51
C ARG A 65 13.29 20.00 3.04
N VAL A 66 13.91 19.19 2.18
CA VAL A 66 13.80 19.33 0.72
C VAL A 66 12.37 18.98 0.30
N LEU A 67 11.68 19.95 -0.29
CA LEU A 67 10.32 19.82 -0.81
C LEU A 67 10.31 19.30 -2.24
N ALA A 68 11.22 19.81 -3.08
CA ALA A 68 11.31 19.49 -4.50
C ALA A 68 12.74 19.67 -5.01
N ALA A 69 13.07 18.97 -6.10
CA ALA A 69 14.33 19.13 -6.82
C ALA A 69 14.05 19.31 -8.32
N PHE A 70 14.80 20.19 -8.96
CA PHE A 70 14.63 20.64 -10.34
C PHE A 70 15.94 20.45 -11.09
N GLY A 71 15.90 19.76 -12.23
CA GLY A 71 17.05 19.53 -13.12
C GLY A 71 16.92 20.30 -14.43
N ALA A 72 17.84 20.06 -15.36
CA ALA A 72 17.84 20.71 -16.67
C ALA A 72 16.48 20.56 -17.38
N GLY A 73 15.94 21.68 -17.87
CA GLY A 73 14.63 21.79 -18.50
C GLY A 73 13.49 22.11 -17.53
N ASP A 74 13.67 21.91 -16.22
CA ASP A 74 12.67 22.28 -15.21
C ASP A 74 12.68 23.78 -14.91
N PHE A 75 11.58 24.26 -14.35
CA PHE A 75 11.44 25.64 -13.88
C PHE A 75 10.91 25.68 -12.44
N PHE A 76 11.26 26.76 -11.75
CA PHE A 76 10.89 27.03 -10.36
C PHE A 76 10.76 28.53 -10.08
N GLY A 77 10.10 28.87 -8.97
CA GLY A 77 9.86 30.25 -8.55
C GLY A 77 8.66 30.92 -9.23
N GLU A 78 7.96 30.22 -10.12
CA GLU A 78 6.75 30.70 -10.77
C GLU A 78 5.65 31.07 -9.78
N MET A 79 5.53 30.32 -8.67
CA MET A 79 4.39 30.45 -7.76
C MET A 79 4.26 31.87 -7.21
N ALA A 80 5.33 32.39 -6.61
CA ALA A 80 5.40 33.74 -6.02
C ALA A 80 5.16 34.88 -7.04
N VAL A 81 5.27 34.59 -8.34
CA VAL A 81 4.92 35.55 -9.39
C VAL A 81 3.44 35.44 -9.75
N LEU A 82 2.90 34.22 -9.82
CA LEU A 82 1.53 33.94 -10.24
C LEU A 82 0.48 34.22 -9.16
N ASP A 83 0.79 33.95 -7.89
CA ASP A 83 -0.14 34.12 -6.76
C ASP A 83 0.05 35.45 -5.99
N ASP A 84 0.99 36.28 -6.45
CA ASP A 84 1.39 37.53 -5.81
C ASP A 84 1.83 37.41 -4.34
N ALA A 85 2.35 36.24 -3.95
CA ALA A 85 2.84 35.97 -2.61
C ALA A 85 4.38 35.98 -2.50
N PRO A 86 4.95 36.09 -1.28
CA PRO A 86 6.37 35.85 -1.05
C PRO A 86 6.79 34.42 -1.41
N ARG A 87 8.09 34.21 -1.64
CA ARG A 87 8.68 32.88 -1.90
C ARG A 87 8.28 31.90 -0.79
N SER A 88 7.64 30.79 -1.17
CA SER A 88 7.18 29.76 -0.23
C SER A 88 8.31 28.88 0.33
N ALA A 89 9.48 28.88 -0.33
CA ALA A 89 10.63 28.03 0.01
C ALA A 89 11.94 28.71 -0.38
N THR A 90 13.04 28.25 0.20
CA THR A 90 14.40 28.65 -0.15
C THR A 90 14.91 27.77 -1.29
N ALA A 91 15.45 28.39 -2.35
CA ALA A 91 16.09 27.67 -3.46
C ALA A 91 17.60 27.66 -3.28
N VAL A 92 18.22 26.48 -3.38
CA VAL A 92 19.67 26.29 -3.27
C VAL A 92 20.16 25.43 -4.43
N ALA A 93 21.26 25.81 -5.06
CA ALA A 93 21.94 25.01 -6.07
C ALA A 93 22.58 23.77 -5.40
N GLU A 94 22.22 22.56 -5.83
CA GLU A 94 22.87 21.31 -5.36
C GLU A 94 24.23 21.12 -6.03
N HIS A 95 24.30 21.49 -7.30
CA HIS A 95 25.48 21.43 -8.14
C HIS A 95 25.69 22.79 -8.77
N ASP A 96 26.84 23.00 -9.42
CA ASP A 96 27.05 24.16 -10.27
C ASP A 96 25.91 24.23 -11.29
N THR A 97 25.11 25.30 -11.19
CA THR A 97 23.81 25.41 -11.84
C THR A 97 23.76 26.66 -12.67
N VAL A 98 23.27 26.53 -13.89
CA VAL A 98 22.98 27.66 -14.78
C VAL A 98 21.48 27.75 -14.95
N THR A 99 20.92 28.93 -14.68
CA THR A 99 19.50 29.20 -14.88
C THR A 99 19.29 30.38 -15.83
N LEU A 100 18.21 30.33 -16.60
CA LEU A 100 17.65 31.51 -17.25
C LEU A 100 16.66 32.14 -16.28
N PHE A 101 16.98 33.34 -15.78
CA PHE A 101 16.09 34.13 -14.93
C PHE A 101 15.23 35.07 -15.78
N LEU A 102 13.93 35.10 -15.53
CA LEU A 102 13.02 36.07 -16.13
C LEU A 102 12.31 36.84 -15.03
N GLY A 103 12.43 38.17 -15.07
CA GLY A 103 11.79 39.05 -14.10
C GLY A 103 10.27 38.97 -14.15
N ARG A 104 9.62 39.28 -13.03
CA ARG A 104 8.16 39.27 -12.87
C ARG A 104 7.43 39.98 -14.01
N ASP A 105 7.77 41.22 -14.31
CA ASP A 105 7.06 42.01 -15.33
C ASP A 105 7.18 41.40 -16.73
N ALA A 106 8.37 40.88 -17.05
CA ALA A 106 8.60 40.21 -18.32
C ALA A 106 7.79 38.90 -18.41
N LEU A 107 7.72 38.11 -17.33
CA LEU A 107 6.87 36.92 -17.28
C LEU A 107 5.39 37.29 -17.47
N LEU A 108 4.87 38.29 -16.75
CA LEU A 108 3.47 38.70 -16.88
C LEU A 108 3.14 39.16 -18.31
N GLN A 109 3.99 39.98 -18.92
CA GLN A 109 3.83 40.41 -20.32
C GLN A 109 3.83 39.23 -21.30
N LEU A 110 4.64 38.21 -21.03
CA LEU A 110 4.69 37.00 -21.86
C LEU A 110 3.46 36.12 -21.70
N LEU A 111 2.91 36.02 -20.49
CA LEU A 111 1.65 35.31 -20.25
C LEU A 111 0.49 36.00 -20.94
N ASP A 112 0.48 37.35 -20.95
CA ASP A 112 -0.50 38.15 -21.70
C ASP A 112 -0.35 37.95 -23.21
N ALA A 113 0.88 37.96 -23.73
CA ALA A 113 1.14 37.78 -25.16
C ALA A 113 0.93 36.34 -25.65
N ARG A 114 1.06 35.35 -24.76
CA ARG A 114 0.99 33.91 -25.09
C ARG A 114 0.13 33.15 -24.08
N PRO A 115 -1.21 33.20 -24.21
CA PRO A 115 -2.12 32.52 -23.28
C PRO A 115 -1.94 30.98 -23.18
N ARG A 116 -1.34 30.35 -24.21
CA ARG A 116 -1.01 28.92 -24.18
C ARG A 116 0.07 28.58 -23.14
N LEU A 117 1.06 29.45 -22.97
CA LEU A 117 2.10 29.30 -21.94
C LEU A 117 1.48 29.28 -20.54
N ALA A 118 0.51 30.18 -20.28
CA ALA A 118 -0.21 30.23 -19.01
C ALA A 118 -0.97 28.93 -18.73
N LEU A 119 -1.67 28.38 -19.74
CA LEU A 119 -2.37 27.10 -19.60
C LEU A 119 -1.42 25.94 -19.31
N ASP A 120 -0.26 25.91 -19.95
CA ASP A 120 0.73 24.85 -19.74
C ASP A 120 1.39 24.95 -18.36
N LEU A 121 1.69 26.16 -17.88
CA LEU A 121 2.13 26.40 -16.49
C LEU A 121 1.07 25.96 -15.47
N ILE A 122 -0.20 26.30 -15.68
CA ILE A 122 -1.31 25.88 -14.80
C ILE A 122 -1.45 24.35 -14.79
N ARG A 123 -1.40 23.70 -15.95
CA ARG A 123 -1.47 22.22 -16.04
C ARG A 123 -0.31 21.57 -15.31
N GLU A 124 0.88 22.12 -15.46
CA GLU A 124 2.09 21.64 -14.80
C GLU A 124 2.02 21.80 -13.28
N PHE A 125 1.63 22.98 -12.81
CA PHE A 125 1.36 23.23 -11.39
C PHE A 125 0.30 22.26 -10.83
N SER A 126 -0.81 22.11 -11.54
CA SER A 126 -1.90 21.21 -11.17
C SER A 126 -1.42 19.74 -11.07
N ARG A 127 -0.52 19.32 -11.97
CA ARG A 127 0.12 17.99 -11.93
C ARG A 127 1.03 17.82 -10.72
N ARG A 128 1.88 18.82 -10.42
CA ARG A 128 2.76 18.84 -9.24
C ARG A 128 1.96 18.80 -7.94
N MET A 129 0.91 19.62 -7.83
CA MET A 129 0.01 19.65 -6.68
C MET A 129 -0.70 18.32 -6.45
N ARG A 130 -1.23 17.68 -7.51
CA ARG A 130 -1.83 16.34 -7.40
C ARG A 130 -0.82 15.31 -6.90
N ALA A 131 0.40 15.33 -7.42
CA ALA A 131 1.45 14.40 -7.00
C ALA A 131 1.85 14.61 -5.52
N LEU A 132 2.00 15.87 -5.08
CA LEU A 132 2.32 16.20 -3.69
C LEU A 132 1.18 15.80 -2.75
N ASN A 133 -0.07 16.12 -3.09
CA ASN A 133 -1.24 15.73 -2.31
C ASN A 133 -1.35 14.20 -2.16
N GLN A 134 -1.14 13.45 -3.26
CA GLN A 134 -1.16 11.98 -3.19
C GLN A 134 -0.09 11.46 -2.24
N LYS A 135 1.15 11.97 -2.33
CA LYS A 135 2.23 11.59 -1.42
C LYS A 135 1.92 11.91 0.03
N TYR A 136 1.33 13.07 0.30
CA TYR A 136 0.95 13.49 1.65
C TYR A 136 -0.15 12.59 2.23
N VAL A 137 -1.17 12.25 1.43
CA VAL A 137 -2.21 11.28 1.80
C VAL A 137 -1.59 9.92 2.12
N ASP A 138 -0.66 9.44 1.29
CA ASP A 138 0.03 8.16 1.53
C ASP A 138 0.85 8.18 2.84
N GLU A 139 1.57 9.27 3.12
CA GLU A 139 2.33 9.46 4.37
C GLU A 139 1.41 9.48 5.61
N ILE A 140 0.26 10.17 5.54
CA ILE A 140 -0.74 10.18 6.62
C ILE A 140 -1.29 8.77 6.86
N LEU A 141 -1.71 8.06 5.81
CA LEU A 141 -2.24 6.71 5.93
C LEU A 141 -1.22 5.74 6.53
N GLN A 142 0.07 5.92 6.23
CA GLN A 142 1.15 5.16 6.84
C GLN A 142 1.31 5.46 8.34
N ALA A 143 1.30 6.74 8.71
CA ALA A 143 1.36 7.15 10.11
C ALA A 143 0.16 6.62 10.91
N GLU A 144 -1.04 6.66 10.33
CA GLU A 144 -2.25 6.13 10.96
C GLU A 144 -2.16 4.61 11.18
N ARG A 145 -1.68 3.85 10.19
CA ARG A 145 -1.45 2.40 10.34
C ARG A 145 -0.44 2.08 11.43
N LEU A 146 0.67 2.82 11.50
CA LEU A 146 1.66 2.66 12.56
C LEU A 146 1.07 3.00 13.93
N ALA A 147 0.22 4.03 14.02
CA ALA A 147 -0.48 4.37 15.24
C ALA A 147 -1.45 3.27 15.67
N VAL A 148 -2.16 2.62 14.73
CA VAL A 148 -3.00 1.44 15.01
C VAL A 148 -2.13 0.31 15.56
N VAL A 149 -1.01 -0.04 14.92
CA VAL A 149 -0.09 -1.06 15.43
C VAL A 149 0.40 -0.72 16.84
N GLY A 150 0.75 0.54 17.09
CA GLY A 150 1.13 1.03 18.42
C GLY A 150 0.04 0.83 19.48
N ARG A 151 -1.22 1.13 19.15
CA ARG A 151 -2.37 0.90 20.05
C ARG A 151 -2.57 -0.56 20.41
N PHE A 152 -2.22 -1.49 19.51
CA PHE A 152 -2.37 -2.93 19.72
C PHE A 152 -1.07 -3.66 20.07
N ALA A 153 0.03 -2.93 20.30
CA ALA A 153 1.34 -3.50 20.60
C ALA A 153 1.32 -4.48 21.78
N GLY A 154 0.56 -4.17 22.84
CA GLY A 154 0.41 -5.06 23.99
C GLY A 154 -0.25 -6.40 23.65
N THR A 155 -1.24 -6.38 22.75
CA THR A 155 -1.91 -7.61 22.28
C THR A 155 -0.98 -8.43 21.37
N ILE A 156 -0.25 -7.75 20.46
CA ILE A 156 0.74 -8.41 19.59
C ILE A 156 1.83 -9.11 20.43
N VAL A 157 2.36 -8.43 21.45
CA VAL A 157 3.38 -9.01 22.35
C VAL A 157 2.82 -10.22 23.08
N HIS A 158 1.59 -10.13 23.58
CA HIS A 158 0.92 -11.25 24.23
C HIS A 158 0.77 -12.46 23.26
N ASP A 159 0.35 -12.21 22.02
CA ASP A 159 0.17 -13.26 21.02
C ASP A 159 1.48 -13.90 20.56
N PHE A 160 2.61 -13.20 20.65
CA PHE A 160 3.94 -13.77 20.43
C PHE A 160 4.46 -14.54 21.64
N LYS A 161 4.16 -14.09 22.86
CA LYS A 161 4.61 -14.74 24.09
C LYS A 161 4.10 -16.19 24.18
N ASN A 162 2.88 -16.45 23.73
CA ASN A 162 2.28 -17.79 23.77
C ASN A 162 3.03 -18.85 22.93
N PRO A 163 3.22 -18.70 21.61
CA PRO A 163 3.98 -19.65 20.81
C PRO A 163 5.44 -19.74 21.26
N LEU A 164 6.05 -18.63 21.72
CA LEU A 164 7.41 -18.66 22.28
C LEU A 164 7.50 -19.49 23.56
N ALA A 165 6.51 -19.41 24.46
CA ALA A 165 6.46 -20.24 25.65
C ALA A 165 6.30 -21.73 25.32
N VAL A 166 5.48 -22.06 24.31
CA VAL A 166 5.31 -23.42 23.81
C VAL A 166 6.61 -23.95 23.17
N ILE A 167 7.33 -23.10 22.42
CA ILE A 167 8.65 -23.44 21.87
C ILE A 167 9.64 -23.74 23.00
N GLY A 168 9.68 -22.90 24.05
CA GLY A 168 10.55 -23.10 25.20
C GLY A 168 10.31 -24.45 25.88
N LEU A 169 9.04 -24.76 26.21
CA LEU A 169 8.69 -26.03 26.84
C LEU A 169 8.97 -27.23 25.92
N ALA A 170 8.68 -27.11 24.62
CA ALA A 170 8.97 -28.18 23.66
C ALA A 170 10.49 -28.39 23.50
N ALA A 171 11.30 -27.33 23.54
CA ALA A 171 12.76 -27.43 23.50
C ALA A 171 13.31 -28.16 24.74
N GLU A 172 12.77 -27.89 25.94
CA GLU A 172 13.13 -28.63 27.16
C GLU A 172 12.87 -30.14 27.00
N VAL A 173 11.71 -30.51 26.44
CA VAL A 173 11.35 -31.91 26.18
C VAL A 173 12.26 -32.53 25.12
N ALA A 174 12.56 -31.81 24.03
CA ALA A 174 13.43 -32.28 22.95
C ALA A 174 14.87 -32.52 23.43
N CYS A 175 15.39 -31.66 24.30
CA CYS A 175 16.73 -31.75 24.86
C CYS A 175 16.86 -32.71 26.06
N GLY A 176 15.74 -33.18 26.64
CA GLY A 176 15.78 -34.06 27.80
C GLY A 176 16.44 -35.42 27.52
N GLU A 177 17.51 -35.74 28.25
CA GLU A 177 18.35 -36.94 28.02
C GLU A 177 17.58 -38.27 28.16
N SER A 178 16.56 -38.31 29.02
CA SER A 178 15.70 -39.49 29.24
C SER A 178 14.36 -39.44 28.50
N THR A 179 14.13 -38.46 27.62
CA THR A 179 12.90 -38.35 26.84
C THR A 179 12.84 -39.43 25.75
N ALA A 180 11.70 -40.14 25.67
CA ALA A 180 11.48 -41.14 24.63
C ALA A 180 11.58 -40.54 23.20
N PRO A 181 12.16 -41.25 22.21
CA PRO A 181 12.34 -40.73 20.85
C PRO A 181 11.07 -40.18 20.19
N ALA A 182 9.93 -40.85 20.39
CA ALA A 182 8.63 -40.40 19.87
C ALA A 182 8.18 -39.05 20.47
N MET A 183 8.50 -38.80 21.74
CA MET A 183 8.17 -37.56 22.43
C MET A 183 9.10 -36.42 22.01
N ARG A 184 10.38 -36.71 21.73
CA ARG A 184 11.32 -35.75 21.11
C ARG A 184 10.86 -35.35 19.71
N ALA A 185 10.53 -36.30 18.85
CA ALA A 185 10.04 -36.02 17.50
C ALA A 185 8.74 -35.17 17.51
N LYS A 186 7.83 -35.43 18.47
CA LYS A 186 6.63 -34.61 18.67
C LYS A 186 6.98 -33.19 19.12
N ALA A 187 7.97 -33.04 20.00
CA ALA A 187 8.44 -31.75 20.46
C ALA A 187 9.10 -30.94 19.33
N GLU A 188 9.97 -31.55 18.51
CA GLU A 188 10.57 -30.94 17.31
C GLU A 188 9.50 -30.47 16.32
N SER A 189 8.51 -31.33 16.02
CA SER A 189 7.36 -30.95 15.17
C SER A 189 6.55 -29.79 15.77
N THR A 190 6.43 -29.74 17.10
CA THR A 190 5.73 -28.64 17.78
C THR A 190 6.50 -27.33 17.64
N ILE A 191 7.82 -27.35 17.81
CA ILE A 191 8.70 -26.18 17.62
C ILE A 191 8.56 -25.65 16.19
N ALA A 192 8.74 -26.50 15.18
CA ALA A 192 8.64 -26.12 13.77
C ALA A 192 7.31 -25.39 13.46
N ARG A 193 6.20 -25.97 13.93
CA ARG A 193 4.86 -25.40 13.75
C ARG A 193 4.68 -24.05 14.43
N GLN A 194 5.25 -23.86 15.63
CA GLN A 194 5.17 -22.55 16.30
C GLN A 194 6.06 -21.50 15.64
N VAL A 195 7.21 -21.88 15.07
CA VAL A 195 8.09 -20.98 14.30
C VAL A 195 7.40 -20.52 13.01
N GLU A 196 6.79 -21.45 12.26
CA GLU A 196 5.98 -21.12 11.08
C GLU A 196 4.86 -20.15 11.43
N ARG A 197 4.20 -20.39 12.56
CA ARG A 197 3.13 -19.52 13.07
C ARG A 197 3.62 -18.11 13.40
N ILE A 198 4.73 -17.97 14.12
CA ILE A 198 5.31 -16.64 14.41
C ILE A 198 5.68 -15.93 13.11
N THR A 199 6.26 -16.67 12.16
CA THR A 199 6.63 -16.12 10.84
C THR A 199 5.42 -15.61 10.08
N ALA A 200 4.29 -16.35 10.08
CA ALA A 200 3.04 -15.90 9.46
C ALA A 200 2.51 -14.62 10.11
N MET A 201 2.50 -14.54 11.45
CA MET A 201 2.04 -13.35 12.16
C MET A 201 2.93 -12.11 11.89
N LEU A 202 4.25 -12.29 11.80
CA LEU A 202 5.18 -11.22 11.42
C LEU A 202 4.91 -10.74 9.99
N GLN A 203 4.67 -11.68 9.07
CA GLN A 203 4.37 -11.35 7.68
C GLN A 203 3.06 -10.56 7.55
N GLU A 204 2.02 -10.91 8.31
CA GLU A 204 0.77 -10.14 8.38
C GLU A 204 0.99 -8.72 8.89
N LEU A 205 1.83 -8.53 9.91
CA LEU A 205 2.16 -7.20 10.45
C LEU A 205 2.90 -6.33 9.42
N ILE A 206 3.86 -6.92 8.70
CA ILE A 206 4.59 -6.25 7.62
C ILE A 206 3.63 -5.88 6.48
N ASP A 207 2.75 -6.79 6.10
CA ASP A 207 1.79 -6.57 5.02
C ASP A 207 0.73 -5.51 5.37
N PHE A 208 0.35 -5.43 6.64
CA PHE A 208 -0.53 -4.36 7.14
C PHE A 208 0.16 -2.99 7.06
N THR A 209 1.43 -2.91 7.49
CA THR A 209 2.17 -1.65 7.52
C THR A 209 2.60 -1.16 6.13
N ARG A 210 2.71 -2.03 5.11
CA ARG A 210 3.08 -1.62 3.75
C ARG A 210 2.18 -0.52 3.15
N PRO A 211 2.74 0.47 2.44
CA PRO A 211 2.00 1.50 1.72
C PRO A 211 0.91 0.92 0.82
N SER A 212 -0.31 1.44 0.94
CA SER A 212 -1.37 1.27 -0.05
C SER A 212 -0.97 2.14 -1.22
N GLY A 213 -0.58 1.56 -2.35
CA GLY A 213 -0.03 2.32 -3.47
C GLY A 213 1.20 1.70 -4.14
N GLN A 214 1.77 0.62 -3.59
CA GLN A 214 2.59 -0.27 -4.44
C GLN A 214 1.67 -0.75 -5.57
N LYS A 215 1.89 -0.23 -6.79
CA LYS A 215 1.04 -0.51 -7.96
C LYS A 215 0.76 -2.01 -7.99
N VAL A 216 -0.48 -2.39 -7.71
CA VAL A 216 -0.93 -3.76 -7.89
C VAL A 216 -0.70 -4.05 -9.36
N VAL A 217 0.22 -4.96 -9.67
CA VAL A 217 0.51 -5.33 -11.05
C VAL A 217 -0.58 -6.28 -11.48
N GLN A 218 -1.77 -5.73 -11.72
CA GLN A 218 -2.91 -6.50 -12.18
C GLN A 218 -2.69 -6.89 -13.63
N ARG A 219 -2.64 -8.19 -13.88
CA ARG A 219 -2.54 -8.76 -15.23
C ARG A 219 -3.87 -9.44 -15.57
N PRO A 220 -4.29 -9.42 -16.84
CA PRO A 220 -5.39 -10.25 -17.28
C PRO A 220 -5.01 -11.71 -17.10
N VAL A 221 -5.83 -12.45 -16.36
CA VAL A 221 -5.66 -13.88 -16.07
C VAL A 221 -7.00 -14.57 -16.28
N ASN A 222 -6.98 -15.77 -16.84
CA ASN A 222 -8.15 -16.64 -16.84
C ASN A 222 -8.38 -17.15 -15.41
N PHE A 223 -9.52 -16.81 -14.82
CA PHE A 223 -9.81 -17.14 -13.43
C PHE A 223 -9.85 -18.65 -13.16
N ALA A 224 -10.27 -19.46 -14.14
CA ALA A 224 -10.26 -20.91 -14.01
C ALA A 224 -8.83 -21.47 -13.91
N ASP A 225 -7.93 -20.98 -14.75
CA ASP A 225 -6.51 -21.40 -14.77
C ASP A 225 -5.78 -20.95 -13.49
N PHE A 226 -6.18 -19.82 -12.91
CA PHE A 226 -5.67 -19.36 -11.61
C PHE A 226 -6.22 -20.19 -10.45
N MET A 227 -7.52 -20.48 -10.44
CA MET A 227 -8.17 -21.14 -9.31
C MET A 227 -7.91 -22.64 -9.25
N ALA A 228 -7.73 -23.33 -10.38
CA ALA A 228 -7.50 -24.77 -10.39
C ALA A 228 -6.31 -25.22 -9.52
N PRO A 229 -5.07 -24.71 -9.73
CA PRO A 229 -3.93 -25.08 -8.89
C PRO A 229 -4.09 -24.60 -7.44
N LEU A 230 -4.68 -23.43 -7.22
CA LEU A 230 -4.90 -22.88 -5.88
C LEU A 230 -5.88 -23.71 -5.06
N ALA A 231 -7.00 -24.15 -5.67
CA ALA A 231 -7.99 -24.98 -5.00
C ALA A 231 -7.43 -26.38 -4.69
N GLU A 232 -6.56 -26.93 -5.55
CA GLU A 232 -5.87 -28.18 -5.29
C GLU A 232 -4.89 -28.06 -4.11
N GLU A 233 -4.08 -27.00 -4.08
CA GLU A 233 -3.14 -26.72 -2.99
C GLU A 233 -3.86 -26.55 -1.65
N ILE A 234 -4.88 -25.68 -1.61
CA ILE A 234 -5.72 -25.48 -0.42
C ILE A 234 -6.40 -26.78 -0.01
N GLY A 235 -6.92 -27.56 -0.97
CA GLY A 235 -7.57 -28.84 -0.72
C GLY A 235 -6.66 -29.83 0.02
N HIS A 236 -5.40 -29.93 -0.39
CA HIS A 236 -4.40 -30.77 0.27
C HIS A 236 -4.10 -30.29 1.70
N GLU A 237 -3.96 -28.97 1.90
CA GLU A 237 -3.67 -28.39 3.20
C GLU A 237 -4.81 -28.66 4.22
N VAL A 238 -6.06 -28.43 3.81
CA VAL A 238 -7.22 -28.57 4.71
C VAL A 238 -7.60 -30.03 4.98
N ALA A 239 -7.31 -30.94 4.05
CA ALA A 239 -7.53 -32.37 4.23
C ALA A 239 -6.74 -32.93 5.43
N GLY A 240 -5.52 -32.41 5.68
CA GLY A 240 -4.72 -32.76 6.86
C GLY A 240 -5.36 -32.36 8.20
N ARG A 241 -6.43 -31.56 8.18
CA ARG A 241 -7.19 -31.11 9.35
C ARG A 241 -8.62 -31.67 9.40
N ASN A 242 -8.91 -32.74 8.64
CA ASN A 242 -10.24 -33.35 8.51
C ASN A 242 -11.31 -32.41 7.93
N VAL A 243 -10.91 -31.42 7.13
CA VAL A 243 -11.84 -30.50 6.45
C VAL A 243 -11.87 -30.82 4.95
N ARG A 244 -13.06 -30.83 4.37
CA ARG A 244 -13.26 -31.04 2.92
C ARG A 244 -13.48 -29.70 2.23
N LEU A 245 -12.71 -29.43 1.18
CA LEU A 245 -13.00 -28.34 0.24
C LEU A 245 -13.96 -28.85 -0.84
N VAL A 246 -15.09 -28.15 -1.04
CA VAL A 246 -16.11 -28.51 -2.03
C VAL A 246 -16.30 -27.34 -3.00
N LEU A 247 -16.25 -27.64 -4.29
CA LEU A 247 -16.59 -26.72 -5.37
C LEU A 247 -17.83 -27.28 -6.07
N PRO A 248 -19.05 -26.79 -5.78
CA PRO A 248 -20.28 -27.33 -6.39
C PRO A 248 -20.33 -27.14 -7.91
N ALA A 249 -19.62 -26.13 -8.41
CA ALA A 249 -19.42 -25.86 -9.82
C ALA A 249 -17.94 -25.49 -10.06
N PRO A 250 -17.39 -25.80 -11.25
CA PRO A 250 -16.03 -25.41 -11.58
C PRO A 250 -15.88 -23.88 -11.62
N PRO A 251 -14.68 -23.34 -11.35
CA PRO A 251 -14.40 -21.92 -11.51
C PRO A 251 -14.68 -21.48 -12.96
N PRO A 252 -15.33 -20.32 -13.18
CA PRO A 252 -15.70 -19.90 -14.52
C PRO A 252 -14.47 -19.46 -15.32
N ALA A 253 -14.43 -19.82 -16.60
CA ALA A 253 -13.39 -19.42 -17.55
C ALA A 253 -13.60 -17.96 -18.00
N LEU A 254 -13.36 -17.02 -17.09
CA LEU A 254 -13.52 -15.57 -17.30
C LEU A 254 -12.17 -14.87 -17.15
N THR A 255 -11.94 -13.82 -17.93
CA THR A 255 -10.76 -12.98 -17.78
C THR A 255 -10.99 -11.95 -16.66
N VAL A 256 -10.12 -11.96 -15.66
CA VAL A 256 -10.09 -10.99 -14.57
C VAL A 256 -8.73 -10.30 -14.52
N ARG A 257 -8.69 -9.04 -14.09
CA ARG A 257 -7.42 -8.32 -13.88
C ARG A 257 -7.01 -8.44 -12.42
N ILE A 258 -6.02 -9.29 -12.14
CA ILE A 258 -5.63 -9.62 -10.76
C ILE A 258 -4.12 -9.61 -10.56
N ASP A 259 -3.70 -9.36 -9.33
CA ASP A 259 -2.40 -9.77 -8.79
C ASP A 259 -2.60 -11.14 -8.12
N ALA A 260 -2.18 -12.20 -8.81
CA ALA A 260 -2.41 -13.57 -8.40
C ALA A 260 -1.85 -13.85 -6.98
N GLN A 261 -0.67 -13.33 -6.65
CA GLN A 261 -0.05 -13.58 -5.35
C GLN A 261 -0.84 -12.92 -4.22
N ARG A 262 -1.29 -11.69 -4.42
CA ARG A 262 -2.14 -11.01 -3.42
C ARG A 262 -3.50 -11.66 -3.32
N LEU A 263 -4.12 -12.03 -4.44
CA LEU A 263 -5.44 -12.63 -4.42
C LEU A 263 -5.43 -14.02 -3.78
N SER A 264 -4.42 -14.87 -4.01
CA SER A 264 -4.28 -16.17 -3.34
C SER A 264 -4.30 -16.02 -1.82
N ARG A 265 -3.70 -14.96 -1.27
CA ARG A 265 -3.74 -14.69 0.18
C ARG A 265 -5.14 -14.46 0.72
N VAL A 266 -6.05 -13.88 -0.06
CA VAL A 266 -7.46 -13.73 0.33
C VAL A 266 -8.08 -15.12 0.53
N PHE A 267 -7.87 -16.04 -0.42
CA PHE A 267 -8.35 -17.40 -0.31
C PHE A 267 -7.76 -18.13 0.91
N TYR A 268 -6.44 -18.09 1.08
CA TYR A 268 -5.77 -18.70 2.25
C TYR A 268 -6.32 -18.15 3.57
N ASN A 269 -6.49 -16.84 3.69
CA ASN A 269 -7.00 -16.24 4.92
C ASN A 269 -8.46 -16.62 5.20
N LEU A 270 -9.33 -16.59 4.19
CA LEU A 270 -10.73 -16.96 4.37
C LEU A 270 -10.90 -18.45 4.69
N VAL A 271 -10.16 -19.32 3.99
CA VAL A 271 -10.21 -20.77 4.23
C VAL A 271 -9.60 -21.13 5.58
N ASN A 272 -8.46 -20.55 5.97
CA ASN A 272 -7.89 -20.78 7.29
C ASN A 272 -8.81 -20.29 8.41
N ASN A 273 -9.48 -19.14 8.21
CA ASN A 273 -10.49 -18.66 9.16
C ASN A 273 -11.67 -19.62 9.30
N ALA A 274 -12.12 -20.22 8.20
CA ALA A 274 -13.18 -21.24 8.19
C ALA A 274 -12.74 -22.51 8.92
N VAL A 275 -11.54 -23.03 8.62
CA VAL A 275 -10.97 -24.21 9.27
C VAL A 275 -10.83 -24.01 10.78
N ASP A 276 -10.33 -22.85 11.21
CA ASP A 276 -10.20 -22.51 12.64
C ASP A 276 -11.55 -22.48 13.36
N ALA A 277 -12.65 -22.23 12.65
CA ALA A 277 -13.99 -22.21 13.20
C ALA A 277 -14.58 -23.63 13.41
N MET A 278 -13.97 -24.67 12.82
CA MET A 278 -14.47 -26.06 12.78
C MET A 278 -13.77 -27.02 13.77
N ARG A 279 -13.54 -26.62 15.02
CA ARG A 279 -12.81 -27.44 16.00
C ARG A 279 -13.36 -28.88 16.16
N ASP A 280 -12.44 -29.85 16.18
CA ASP A 280 -12.53 -31.26 16.61
C ASP A 280 -13.54 -32.22 15.95
N GLY A 281 -14.34 -31.79 14.97
CA GLY A 281 -15.34 -32.65 14.29
C GLY A 281 -15.13 -32.90 12.80
N GLY A 282 -14.14 -32.23 12.19
CA GLY A 282 -14.07 -32.08 10.74
C GLY A 282 -15.17 -31.14 10.21
N GLY A 283 -15.15 -30.84 8.93
CA GLY A 283 -16.11 -29.90 8.35
C GLY A 283 -15.99 -29.74 6.85
N THR A 284 -16.78 -28.82 6.29
CA THR A 284 -16.81 -28.55 4.85
C THR A 284 -16.71 -27.05 4.60
N VAL A 285 -15.74 -26.69 3.76
CA VAL A 285 -15.63 -25.35 3.18
C VAL A 285 -16.13 -25.44 1.75
N THR A 286 -17.13 -24.64 1.40
CA THR A 286 -17.72 -24.60 0.06
C THR A 286 -17.29 -23.31 -0.64
N LEU A 287 -16.66 -23.44 -1.81
CA LEU A 287 -16.33 -22.31 -2.69
C LEU A 287 -17.35 -22.24 -3.82
N ARG A 288 -18.04 -21.11 -3.96
CA ARG A 288 -18.96 -20.85 -5.09
C ARG A 288 -18.51 -19.62 -5.86
N PHE A 289 -18.76 -19.66 -7.16
CA PHE A 289 -18.40 -18.61 -8.10
C PHE A 289 -19.65 -18.20 -8.88
N VAL A 290 -20.05 -16.94 -8.77
CA VAL A 290 -21.25 -16.40 -9.41
C VAL A 290 -20.84 -15.18 -10.22
N ALA A 291 -20.92 -15.29 -11.55
CA ALA A 291 -20.74 -14.14 -12.43
C ALA A 291 -22.07 -13.42 -12.60
N ASP A 292 -22.16 -12.18 -12.14
CA ASP A 292 -23.38 -11.37 -12.20
C ASP A 292 -23.05 -9.88 -12.32
N GLY A 293 -23.84 -9.12 -13.08
CA GLY A 293 -23.79 -7.65 -13.10
C GLY A 293 -22.42 -7.02 -13.43
N GLY A 294 -21.59 -7.69 -14.23
CA GLY A 294 -20.24 -7.19 -14.57
C GLY A 294 -19.18 -7.43 -13.48
N ALA A 295 -19.46 -8.32 -12.52
CA ALA A 295 -18.50 -8.75 -11.51
C ALA A 295 -18.54 -10.27 -11.32
N LEU A 296 -17.40 -10.84 -10.92
CA LEU A 296 -17.30 -12.19 -10.41
C LEU A 296 -17.44 -12.13 -8.89
N ARG A 297 -18.52 -12.69 -8.34
CA ARG A 297 -18.70 -12.89 -6.90
C ARG A 297 -18.15 -14.26 -6.50
N ILE A 298 -17.32 -14.27 -5.47
CA ILE A 298 -16.74 -15.45 -4.86
C ILE A 298 -17.34 -15.59 -3.46
N GLU A 299 -17.82 -16.78 -3.14
CA GLU A 299 -18.44 -17.12 -1.87
C GLU A 299 -17.62 -18.23 -1.21
N VAL A 300 -17.22 -18.00 0.05
CA VAL A 300 -16.52 -18.95 0.91
C VAL A 300 -17.43 -19.24 2.09
N GLU A 301 -18.08 -20.40 2.07
CA GLU A 301 -19.03 -20.84 3.08
C GLU A 301 -18.41 -21.93 3.96
N ASP A 302 -18.56 -21.81 5.27
CA ASP A 302 -18.15 -22.81 6.24
C ASP A 302 -19.37 -23.33 7.02
N ASN A 303 -19.28 -24.56 7.54
CA ASN A 303 -20.27 -25.15 8.43
C ASN A 303 -19.82 -25.16 9.91
N GLY A 304 -18.97 -24.20 10.29
CA GLY A 304 -18.45 -24.08 11.65
C GLY A 304 -19.44 -23.43 12.62
N LYS A 305 -18.92 -22.94 13.75
CA LYS A 305 -19.73 -22.28 14.79
C LYS A 305 -20.34 -20.93 14.40
N GLY A 306 -19.93 -20.37 13.26
CA GLY A 306 -20.33 -19.05 12.79
C GLY A 306 -19.57 -17.90 13.46
N ILE A 307 -19.99 -16.67 13.15
CA ILE A 307 -19.41 -15.41 13.63
C ILE A 307 -20.18 -14.96 14.87
N ALA A 308 -19.44 -14.62 15.93
CA ALA A 308 -20.04 -14.09 17.15
C ALA A 308 -20.67 -12.70 16.88
N PRO A 309 -21.92 -12.43 17.32
CA PRO A 309 -22.61 -11.16 17.06
C PRO A 309 -21.80 -9.92 17.46
N GLU A 310 -20.99 -10.02 18.51
CA GLU A 310 -20.18 -8.95 19.09
C GLU A 310 -19.08 -8.45 18.14
N ILE A 311 -18.60 -9.29 17.21
CA ILE A 311 -17.59 -8.91 16.21
C ILE A 311 -18.13 -8.77 14.80
N ALA A 312 -19.39 -9.11 14.54
CA ALA A 312 -19.96 -9.08 13.19
C ALA A 312 -19.82 -7.69 12.53
N GLN A 313 -20.00 -6.61 13.29
CA GLN A 313 -19.86 -5.23 12.77
C GLN A 313 -18.40 -4.79 12.59
N LYS A 314 -17.48 -5.40 13.34
CA LYS A 314 -16.05 -5.04 13.36
C LYS A 314 -15.16 -6.04 12.64
N LEU A 315 -15.76 -7.01 11.95
CA LEU A 315 -15.08 -8.19 11.42
C LEU A 315 -13.89 -7.88 10.50
N PHE A 316 -13.95 -6.74 9.80
CA PHE A 316 -12.90 -6.27 8.89
C PHE A 316 -12.05 -5.15 9.49
N GLU A 317 -12.30 -4.74 10.74
CA GLU A 317 -11.44 -3.79 11.46
C GLU A 317 -10.13 -4.49 11.88
N PRO A 318 -8.99 -3.78 11.82
CA PRO A 318 -7.72 -4.34 12.29
C PRO A 318 -7.80 -4.77 13.75
N PHE A 319 -7.21 -5.92 14.08
CA PHE A 319 -7.15 -6.50 15.43
C PHE A 319 -8.52 -6.91 16.01
N ALA A 320 -9.58 -6.97 15.21
CA ALA A 320 -10.86 -7.49 15.65
C ALA A 320 -10.81 -9.02 15.80
N THR A 321 -10.82 -9.51 17.05
CA THR A 321 -10.88 -10.94 17.36
C THR A 321 -11.88 -11.21 18.48
N HIS A 322 -12.55 -12.36 18.44
CA HIS A 322 -13.44 -12.84 19.52
C HIS A 322 -13.22 -14.32 19.77
N GLY A 323 -12.75 -14.67 20.96
CA GLY A 323 -12.57 -16.05 21.39
C GLY A 323 -11.59 -16.88 20.54
N LYS A 324 -10.78 -16.25 19.68
CA LYS A 324 -9.65 -16.89 19.00
C LYS A 324 -8.43 -16.75 19.90
N THR A 325 -7.92 -17.85 20.41
CA THR A 325 -6.69 -17.87 21.21
C THR A 325 -5.44 -17.52 20.38
N HIS A 326 -5.55 -17.49 19.03
CA HIS A 326 -4.42 -17.70 18.13
C HIS A 326 -4.36 -16.88 16.82
N GLY A 327 -5.13 -15.79 16.65
CA GLY A 327 -5.07 -14.95 15.44
C GLY A 327 -4.79 -13.49 15.74
N THR A 328 -3.98 -12.83 14.91
CA THR A 328 -3.60 -11.40 15.03
C THR A 328 -4.77 -10.43 14.84
N GLY A 329 -5.90 -10.90 14.31
CA GLY A 329 -7.03 -10.06 13.90
C GLY A 329 -6.74 -9.20 12.67
N LEU A 330 -5.61 -9.38 11.99
CA LEU A 330 -5.23 -8.60 10.82
C LEU A 330 -5.70 -9.23 9.50
N GLY A 331 -5.85 -10.56 9.43
CA GLY A 331 -6.11 -11.28 8.18
C GLY A 331 -7.32 -10.78 7.38
N LEU A 332 -8.46 -10.50 8.03
CA LEU A 332 -9.66 -10.00 7.34
C LEU A 332 -9.53 -8.55 6.89
N SER A 333 -8.83 -7.70 7.67
CA SER A 333 -8.52 -6.34 7.25
C SER A 333 -7.57 -6.31 6.03
N ILE A 334 -6.62 -7.27 5.95
CA ILE A 334 -5.75 -7.47 4.79
C ILE A 334 -6.57 -7.96 3.58
N CYS A 335 -7.51 -8.90 3.77
CA CYS A 335 -8.40 -9.35 2.71
C CYS A 335 -9.21 -8.19 2.12
N ARG A 336 -9.79 -7.35 2.98
CA ARG A 336 -10.53 -6.16 2.57
C ARG A 336 -9.68 -5.24 1.72
N LYS A 337 -8.48 -4.90 2.18
CA LYS A 337 -7.53 -4.06 1.43
C LYS A 337 -7.18 -4.66 0.07
N ILE A 338 -6.88 -5.96 0.01
CA ILE A 338 -6.55 -6.64 -1.25
C ILE A 338 -7.75 -6.59 -2.21
N VAL A 339 -8.96 -6.88 -1.74
CA VAL A 339 -10.17 -6.85 -2.58
C VAL A 339 -10.48 -5.42 -3.07
N GLU A 340 -10.34 -4.41 -2.21
CA GLU A 340 -10.51 -3.00 -2.57
C GLU A 340 -9.45 -2.52 -3.58
N ASP A 341 -8.18 -2.94 -3.40
CA ASP A 341 -7.09 -2.70 -4.37
C ASP A 341 -7.38 -3.34 -5.74
N HIS A 342 -8.28 -4.33 -5.81
CA HIS A 342 -8.78 -4.96 -7.04
C HIS A 342 -10.09 -4.35 -7.56
N GLY A 343 -10.58 -3.26 -6.96
CA GLY A 343 -11.84 -2.61 -7.33
C GLY A 343 -13.09 -3.39 -6.88
N GLY A 344 -12.92 -4.37 -6.01
CA GLY A 344 -14.00 -5.20 -5.47
C GLY A 344 -14.52 -4.73 -4.12
N ARG A 345 -15.44 -5.52 -3.56
CA ARG A 345 -15.94 -5.39 -2.18
C ARG A 345 -15.93 -6.74 -1.48
N ILE A 346 -15.65 -6.78 -0.19
CA ILE A 346 -15.79 -7.96 0.68
C ILE A 346 -16.84 -7.72 1.78
N TRP A 347 -17.59 -8.76 2.14
CA TRP A 347 -18.55 -8.74 3.25
C TRP A 347 -18.73 -10.16 3.80
N ALA A 348 -19.45 -10.29 4.91
CA ALA A 348 -19.76 -11.59 5.51
C ALA A 348 -21.21 -11.63 6.01
N HIS A 349 -21.79 -12.81 5.97
CA HIS A 349 -23.05 -13.16 6.59
C HIS A 349 -22.83 -14.36 7.50
N SER A 350 -23.45 -14.38 8.67
CA SER A 350 -23.40 -15.54 9.54
C SER A 350 -24.57 -15.52 10.49
N GLU A 351 -25.15 -16.70 10.72
CA GLU A 351 -26.07 -16.96 11.81
C GLU A 351 -25.31 -17.80 12.86
N PRO A 352 -25.35 -17.44 14.15
CA PRO A 352 -24.69 -18.23 15.20
C PRO A 352 -25.10 -19.70 15.14
N GLY A 353 -24.12 -20.61 15.07
CA GLY A 353 -24.35 -22.05 14.99
C GLY A 353 -24.66 -22.62 13.60
N ARG A 354 -24.63 -21.80 12.53
CA ARG A 354 -24.84 -22.24 11.14
C ARG A 354 -23.67 -21.93 10.21
N GLY A 355 -22.49 -21.68 10.78
CA GLY A 355 -21.29 -21.32 10.02
C GLY A 355 -21.28 -19.89 9.53
N ALA A 356 -20.32 -19.56 8.67
CA ALA A 356 -20.17 -18.23 8.08
C ALA A 356 -20.04 -18.29 6.56
N LEU A 357 -20.57 -17.25 5.92
CA LEU A 357 -20.50 -17.02 4.49
C LEU A 357 -19.73 -15.72 4.25
N PHE A 358 -18.49 -15.83 3.82
CA PHE A 358 -17.70 -14.70 3.34
C PHE A 358 -17.91 -14.54 1.84
N CYS A 359 -18.12 -13.32 1.40
CA CYS A 359 -18.33 -13.00 -0.01
C CYS A 359 -17.40 -11.87 -0.43
N PHE A 360 -16.80 -11.98 -1.60
CA PHE A 360 -16.12 -10.84 -2.23
C PHE A 360 -16.32 -10.80 -3.73
N THR A 361 -16.14 -9.62 -4.33
CA THR A 361 -16.28 -9.41 -5.77
C THR A 361 -14.97 -9.04 -6.44
N LEU A 362 -14.84 -9.39 -7.71
CA LEU A 362 -13.81 -8.91 -8.63
C LEU A 362 -14.51 -8.32 -9.86
N PRO A 363 -14.18 -7.09 -10.29
CA PRO A 363 -14.75 -6.53 -11.51
C PRO A 363 -14.37 -7.36 -12.74
N LEU A 364 -15.36 -7.64 -13.60
CA LEU A 364 -15.12 -8.16 -14.94
C LEU A 364 -14.90 -6.96 -15.86
N HIS A 365 -13.64 -6.62 -16.10
CA HIS A 365 -13.32 -5.62 -17.09
C HIS A 365 -13.46 -6.25 -18.48
N ALA A 366 -14.39 -5.73 -19.28
CA ALA A 366 -14.60 -6.12 -20.67
C ALA A 366 -13.39 -5.81 -21.55
#